data_AF-A0A4R3A6D8-F1
#
_entry.id   AF-A0A4R3A6D8-F1
#
_cell.length_a   1.000
_cell.length_b   1.000
_cell.length_c   1.000
_cell.angle_alpha   90.00
_cell.angle_beta   90.00
_cell.angle_gamma   90.00
#
_symmetry.space_group_name_H-M   'P 1'
#
loop_
_entity.id
_entity.type
_entity.pdbx_description
1 polymer ?
#
loop_
_entity_poly.entity_id
_entity_poly.type
_entity_poly.pdbx_seq_one_letter_code
_entity_poly.pdbx_strand_id
1 'polypeptide(L)'
;MIKTLSILATTALLLGAATQSANAWTRDGHVHTPRGTYSGHASGGCAGGTCSRSKVVIGPYGHTASRSGYVTKTAPGSYSYGRTTTGPHGNTVTRSGSVSRY
;
A
#
# COMPACT_ATOMS: atom_id res chain seq x y z
N MET A 1 58.10 -14.38 32.65
CA MET A 1 57.88 -14.69 31.22
C MET A 1 56.46 -15.24 31.08
N ILE A 2 55.84 -14.93 29.93
CA ILE A 2 54.50 -15.30 29.46
C ILE A 2 53.38 -14.31 29.83
N LYS A 3 52.81 -13.77 28.74
CA LYS A 3 51.93 -12.61 28.55
C LYS A 3 50.75 -13.15 27.76
N THR A 4 49.54 -13.07 28.26
CA THR A 4 48.34 -13.54 27.55
C THR A 4 47.28 -12.44 27.54
N LEU A 5 47.24 -11.74 26.40
CA LEU A 5 46.16 -10.83 26.02
C LEU A 5 44.87 -11.64 25.88
N SER A 6 43.85 -11.31 26.66
CA SER A 6 42.51 -11.84 26.46
C SER A 6 41.78 -10.96 25.45
N ILE A 7 41.56 -11.51 24.26
CA ILE A 7 40.93 -10.85 23.12
C ILE A 7 39.41 -10.76 23.38
N LEU A 8 38.85 -9.54 23.35
CA LEU A 8 37.41 -9.34 23.30
C LEU A 8 36.87 -9.84 21.95
N ALA A 9 36.14 -10.96 21.95
CA ALA A 9 35.37 -11.40 20.80
C ALA A 9 33.95 -10.80 20.86
N THR A 10 33.79 -9.56 20.40
CA THR A 10 32.45 -9.01 20.12
C THR A 10 31.91 -9.66 18.85
N THR A 11 31.01 -10.62 19.01
CA THR A 11 30.20 -11.17 17.92
C THR A 11 29.23 -10.07 17.46
N ALA A 12 29.57 -9.38 16.38
CA ALA A 12 28.64 -8.49 15.71
C ALA A 12 27.57 -9.34 15.01
N LEU A 13 26.39 -9.44 15.61
CA LEU A 13 25.22 -10.02 14.97
C LEU A 13 24.81 -9.09 13.81
N LEU A 14 25.19 -9.44 12.59
CA LEU A 14 24.69 -8.80 11.38
C LEU A 14 23.23 -9.20 11.20
N LEU A 15 22.31 -8.46 11.82
CA LEU A 15 20.91 -8.50 11.42
C LEU A 15 20.82 -7.87 10.02
N GLY A 16 20.79 -8.72 9.00
CA GLY A 16 20.38 -8.32 7.66
C GLY A 16 18.93 -7.87 7.71
N ALA A 17 18.69 -6.60 8.00
CA ALA A 17 17.39 -5.99 7.78
C ALA A 17 17.15 -5.98 6.27
N ALA A 18 16.38 -6.94 5.76
CA ALA A 18 15.73 -6.78 4.47
C ALA A 18 14.84 -5.55 4.60
N THR A 19 15.35 -4.39 4.16
CA THR A 19 14.55 -3.18 4.06
C THR A 19 13.47 -3.45 3.03
N GLN A 20 12.31 -3.89 3.52
CA GLN A 20 11.11 -3.92 2.72
C GLN A 20 10.71 -2.47 2.59
N SER A 21 11.21 -1.78 1.56
CA SER A 21 10.87 -0.39 1.31
C SER A 21 9.35 -0.33 1.13
N ALA A 22 8.65 -0.01 2.22
CA ALA A 22 7.26 0.39 2.18
C ALA A 22 7.27 1.72 1.44
N ASN A 23 7.07 1.69 0.13
CA ASN A 23 6.93 2.89 -0.67
C ASN A 23 5.57 3.50 -0.34
N ALA A 24 5.45 4.03 0.87
CA ALA A 24 4.26 4.66 1.38
C ALA A 24 4.14 6.04 0.74
N TRP A 25 2.97 6.31 0.17
CA TRP A 25 2.69 7.59 -0.47
C TRP A 25 1.31 8.07 -0.03
N THR A 26 1.19 9.40 -0.01
CA THR A 26 -0.10 10.07 0.05
C THR A 26 -0.23 11.03 -1.11
N ARG A 27 -1.47 11.31 -1.51
CA ARG A 27 -1.79 12.26 -2.56
C ARG A 27 -3.16 12.86 -2.31
N ASP A 28 -3.18 14.17 -2.26
CA ASP A 28 -4.38 14.98 -2.28
C ASP A 28 -4.57 15.60 -3.66
N GLY A 29 -5.81 15.92 -4.01
CA GLY A 29 -6.11 16.58 -5.27
C GLY A 29 -7.53 17.11 -5.34
N HIS A 30 -7.70 18.15 -6.15
CA HIS A 30 -9.00 18.75 -6.44
C HIS A 30 -9.25 18.74 -7.94
N VAL A 31 -10.48 18.41 -8.32
CA VAL A 31 -10.95 18.46 -9.71
C VAL A 31 -12.12 19.43 -9.76
N HIS A 32 -11.94 20.52 -10.49
CA HIS A 32 -12.97 21.55 -10.68
C HIS A 32 -13.75 21.22 -11.93
N THR A 33 -15.08 21.18 -11.81
CA THR A 33 -16.00 20.92 -12.92
C THR A 33 -17.12 21.95 -12.91
N PRO A 34 -17.88 22.14 -14.01
CA PRO A 34 -19.08 22.98 -13.98
C PRO A 34 -20.12 22.54 -12.95
N ARG A 35 -20.07 21.28 -12.48
CA ARG A 35 -20.96 20.72 -11.46
C ARG A 35 -20.44 20.91 -10.03
N GLY A 36 -19.33 21.65 -9.84
CA GLY A 36 -18.67 21.91 -8.57
C GLY A 36 -17.31 21.21 -8.42
N THR A 37 -16.69 21.38 -7.25
CA THR A 37 -15.36 20.86 -6.92
C THR A 37 -15.42 19.50 -6.27
N TYR A 38 -14.59 18.58 -6.75
CA TYR A 38 -14.35 17.28 -6.12
C TYR A 38 -13.00 17.32 -5.43
N SER A 39 -12.94 16.96 -4.16
CA SER A 39 -11.70 16.75 -3.42
C SER A 39 -11.44 15.26 -3.25
N GLY A 40 -10.17 14.86 -3.28
CA GLY A 40 -9.80 13.48 -3.12
C GLY A 40 -8.50 13.34 -2.35
N HIS A 41 -8.47 12.36 -1.45
CA HIS A 41 -7.28 11.92 -0.75
C HIS A 41 -7.06 10.45 -1.09
N ALA A 42 -5.81 10.08 -1.38
CA ALA A 42 -5.43 8.71 -1.62
C ALA A 42 -4.09 8.41 -0.97
N SER A 43 -4.00 7.24 -0.38
CA SER A 43 -2.76 6.72 0.19
C SER A 43 -2.55 5.28 -0.26
N GLY A 44 -1.31 4.83 -0.22
CA GLY A 44 -0.98 3.46 -0.54
C GLY A 44 0.47 3.16 -0.30
N GLY A 45 0.82 1.89 -0.50
CA GLY A 45 2.21 1.46 -0.44
C GLY A 45 2.35 -0.01 -0.74
N CYS A 46 3.59 -0.44 -0.91
CA CYS A 46 3.94 -1.81 -1.25
C CYS A 46 4.97 -2.35 -0.28
N ALA A 47 4.75 -3.52 0.29
CA ALA A 47 5.70 -4.24 1.13
C ALA A 47 5.50 -5.75 0.96
N GLY A 48 6.59 -6.52 1.00
CA GLY A 48 6.53 -7.99 0.97
C GLY A 48 5.76 -8.56 -0.24
N GLY A 49 5.90 -7.96 -1.42
CA GLY A 49 5.18 -8.40 -2.63
C GLY A 49 3.69 -8.05 -2.65
N THR A 50 3.18 -7.34 -1.65
CA THR A 50 1.79 -6.85 -1.61
C THR A 50 1.76 -5.32 -1.67
N CYS A 51 0.97 -4.80 -2.60
CA CYS A 51 0.65 -3.38 -2.71
C CYS A 51 -0.78 -3.13 -2.27
N SER A 52 -1.01 -2.16 -1.40
CA SER A 52 -2.33 -1.72 -0.99
C SER A 52 -2.55 -0.24 -1.30
N ARG A 53 -3.81 0.14 -1.51
CA ARG A 53 -4.22 1.51 -1.77
C ARG A 53 -5.61 1.78 -1.21
N SER A 54 -5.77 2.96 -0.62
CA SER A 54 -7.04 3.54 -0.23
C SER A 54 -7.25 4.90 -0.90
N LYS A 55 -8.50 5.24 -1.21
CA LYS A 55 -8.90 6.52 -1.78
C LYS A 55 -10.27 6.92 -1.24
N VAL A 56 -10.43 8.19 -0.92
CA VAL A 56 -11.70 8.83 -0.61
C VAL A 56 -11.86 10.01 -1.55
N VAL A 57 -13.07 10.22 -2.09
CA VAL A 57 -13.43 11.42 -2.85
C VAL A 57 -14.72 11.99 -2.29
N ILE A 58 -14.72 13.29 -2.08
CA ILE A 58 -15.87 14.06 -1.63
C ILE A 58 -16.33 14.92 -2.82
N GLY A 59 -17.61 14.80 -3.16
CA GLY A 59 -18.23 15.61 -4.19
C GLY A 59 -18.70 16.97 -3.68
N PRO A 60 -19.09 17.88 -4.58
CA PRO A 60 -19.50 19.24 -4.24
C PRO A 60 -20.73 19.32 -3.33
N TYR A 61 -21.55 18.26 -3.30
CA TYR A 61 -22.71 18.15 -2.42
C TYR A 61 -22.42 17.38 -1.12
N GLY A 62 -21.15 17.20 -0.75
CA GLY A 62 -20.72 16.52 0.48
C GLY A 62 -20.78 14.99 0.43
N HIS A 63 -21.36 14.40 -0.61
CA HIS A 63 -21.39 12.96 -0.77
C HIS A 63 -20.00 12.36 -0.98
N THR A 64 -19.73 11.22 -0.34
CA THR A 64 -18.40 10.61 -0.31
C THR A 64 -18.40 9.25 -0.98
N ALA A 65 -17.39 8.99 -1.82
CA ALA A 65 -17.11 7.68 -2.38
C ALA A 65 -15.73 7.20 -1.94
N SER A 66 -15.64 5.96 -1.45
CA SER A 66 -14.38 5.36 -1.01
C SER A 66 -14.04 4.10 -1.80
N ARG A 67 -12.75 3.85 -1.96
CA ARG A 67 -12.22 2.65 -2.58
C ARG A 67 -10.93 2.22 -1.90
N SER A 68 -10.89 0.99 -1.44
CA SER A 68 -9.68 0.34 -0.95
C SER A 68 -9.42 -0.94 -1.74
N GLY A 69 -8.18 -1.41 -1.72
CA GLY A 69 -7.82 -2.67 -2.34
C GLY A 69 -6.34 -2.99 -2.24
N TYR A 70 -6.01 -4.19 -2.66
CA TYR A 70 -4.66 -4.72 -2.66
C TYR A 70 -4.38 -5.57 -3.89
N VAL A 71 -3.10 -5.77 -4.17
CA VAL A 71 -2.56 -6.71 -5.14
C VAL A 71 -1.37 -7.40 -4.50
N THR A 72 -1.33 -8.73 -4.55
CA THR A 72 -0.26 -9.54 -4.00
C THR A 72 0.35 -10.39 -5.11
N LYS A 73 1.67 -10.32 -5.27
CA LYS A 73 2.40 -11.23 -6.17
C LYS A 73 2.44 -12.62 -5.54
N THR A 74 1.86 -13.61 -6.23
CA THR A 74 1.79 -15.00 -5.74
C THR A 74 2.85 -15.90 -6.38
N ALA A 75 3.29 -15.59 -7.60
CA ALA A 75 4.38 -16.26 -8.30
C ALA A 75 4.98 -15.31 -9.36
N PRO A 76 6.11 -15.64 -10.02
CA PRO A 76 6.56 -14.89 -11.19
C PRO A 76 5.43 -14.74 -12.23
N GLY A 77 5.15 -13.51 -12.67
CA GLY A 77 4.05 -13.23 -13.61
C GLY A 77 2.62 -13.33 -13.05
N SER A 78 2.42 -13.84 -11.83
CA SER A 78 1.10 -14.10 -11.23
C SER A 78 0.80 -13.23 -10.02
N TYR A 79 -0.42 -12.71 -9.96
CA TYR A 79 -0.88 -11.78 -8.93
C TYR A 79 -2.31 -12.10 -8.51
N SER A 80 -2.61 -12.04 -7.22
CA SER A 80 -3.98 -11.98 -6.68
C SER A 80 -4.33 -10.55 -6.34
N TYR A 81 -5.62 -10.20 -6.37
CA TYR A 81 -6.07 -8.87 -5.99
C TYR A 81 -7.45 -8.88 -5.34
N GLY A 82 -7.70 -7.85 -4.54
CA GLY A 82 -9.00 -7.56 -3.94
C GLY A 82 -9.28 -6.07 -3.96
N ARG A 83 -10.53 -5.67 -4.14
CA ARG A 83 -10.98 -4.27 -4.02
C ARG A 83 -12.37 -4.19 -3.45
N THR A 84 -12.59 -3.18 -2.63
CA THR A 84 -13.90 -2.78 -2.13
C THR A 84 -14.15 -1.35 -2.55
N THR A 85 -15.35 -1.05 -3.01
CA THR A 85 -15.77 0.31 -3.39
C THR A 85 -17.12 0.59 -2.74
N THR A 86 -17.19 1.66 -1.95
CA THR A 86 -18.42 2.14 -1.34
C THR A 86 -18.81 3.45 -2.00
N GLY A 87 -20.02 3.49 -2.53
CA GLY A 87 -20.55 4.66 -3.21
C GLY A 87 -21.12 5.73 -2.27
N PRO A 88 -21.47 6.90 -2.81
CA PRO A 88 -22.16 8.01 -2.13
C PRO A 88 -23.34 7.65 -1.24
N HIS A 89 -24.07 6.60 -1.58
CA HIS A 89 -25.28 6.15 -0.90
C HIS A 89 -25.05 4.93 0.01
N GLY A 90 -23.79 4.64 0.37
CA GLY A 90 -23.44 3.52 1.27
C GLY A 90 -23.41 2.14 0.62
N ASN A 91 -23.88 1.99 -0.63
CA ASN A 91 -23.80 0.73 -1.36
C ASN A 91 -22.35 0.31 -1.60
N THR A 92 -22.04 -0.95 -1.30
CA THR A 92 -20.67 -1.50 -1.40
C THR A 92 -20.60 -2.63 -2.41
N VAL A 93 -19.54 -2.61 -3.22
CA VAL A 93 -19.18 -3.71 -4.12
C VAL A 93 -17.77 -4.18 -3.81
N THR A 94 -17.63 -5.47 -3.56
CA THR A 94 -16.35 -6.15 -3.39
C THR A 94 -16.05 -7.02 -4.60
N ARG A 95 -14.79 -7.03 -5.04
CA ARG A 95 -14.29 -7.86 -6.13
C ARG A 95 -12.94 -8.43 -5.75
N SER A 96 -12.71 -9.69 -6.11
CA SER A 96 -11.42 -10.35 -5.97
C SER A 96 -11.14 -11.21 -7.20
N GLY A 97 -9.87 -11.53 -7.43
CA GLY A 97 -9.47 -12.40 -8.51
C GLY A 97 -7.97 -12.57 -8.59
N SER A 98 -7.52 -13.23 -9.66
CA SER A 98 -6.11 -13.39 -10.00
C SER A 98 -5.85 -12.98 -11.45
N VAL A 99 -4.62 -12.56 -11.72
CA VAL A 99 -4.12 -12.28 -13.06
C VAL A 99 -2.79 -12.98 -13.21
N SER A 100 -2.59 -13.64 -14.34
CA SER A 100 -1.30 -14.22 -14.71
C SER A 100 -0.90 -13.71 -16.09
N ARG A 101 0.36 -13.33 -16.23
CA ARG A 101 0.99 -13.09 -17.52
C ARG A 101 1.88 -14.29 -17.84
N TYR A 102 1.57 -14.96 -18.95
CA TYR A 102 2.37 -15.99 -19.58
C TYR A 102 3.61 -15.37 -20.24
#